data_AF-A0A9E1UZ57-F1
#
_entry.id   AF-A0A9E1UZ57-F1
#
_cell.length_a   1.000
_cell.length_b   1.000
_cell.length_c   1.000
_cell.angle_alpha   90.00
_cell.angle_beta   90.00
_cell.angle_gamma   90.00
#
_symmetry.space_group_name_H-M   'P 1'
#
loop_
_entity.id
_entity.type
_entity.pdbx_description
1 polymer ?
#
loop_
_entity_poly.entity_id
_entity_poly.type
_entity_poly.pdbx_seq_one_letter_code
_entity_poly.pdbx_strand_id
1 'polypeptide(L)'
;MSPWVEEERGSAEIGGDFLCSRKPNPFSVAKDGFDAATVQENSHNTRELCVKNGCPMEYIHKDISSVRYEPTHLTEWANIAMQVVEG
;
A
#
# COMPACT_ATOMS: atom_id res chain seq x y z
N MET A 1 1.72 -9.41 1.08
CA MET A 1 1.69 -8.79 2.42
C MET A 1 0.33 -8.15 2.66
N SER A 2 -0.52 -8.80 3.46
CA SER A 2 -1.87 -8.32 3.81
C SER A 2 -1.80 -7.14 4.80
N PRO A 3 -2.89 -6.40 5.07
CA PRO A 3 -2.84 -5.30 6.04
C PRO A 3 -2.63 -5.74 7.49
N TRP A 4 -2.67 -7.04 7.78
CA TRP A 4 -2.47 -7.60 9.11
C TRP A 4 -1.05 -8.14 9.34
N VAL A 5 -0.17 -8.03 8.33
CA VAL A 5 1.21 -8.50 8.47
C VAL A 5 2.00 -7.55 9.37
N GLU A 6 3.00 -8.10 10.05
CA GLU A 6 4.03 -7.29 10.69
C GLU A 6 5.09 -6.98 9.61
N GLU A 7 5.06 -5.74 9.10
CA GLU A 7 5.75 -5.36 7.86
C GLU A 7 7.28 -5.38 7.98
N GLU A 8 7.83 -5.09 9.15
CA GLU A 8 9.27 -5.08 9.36
C GLU A 8 9.82 -6.50 9.27
N ARG A 9 9.23 -7.45 10.02
CA ARG A 9 9.58 -8.86 9.86
C ARG A 9 9.26 -9.39 8.46
N GLY A 10 8.10 -9.03 7.90
CA GLY A 10 7.70 -9.50 6.57
C GLY A 10 8.70 -9.12 5.48
N SER A 11 9.13 -7.85 5.45
CA SER A 11 10.12 -7.36 4.47
C SER A 11 11.52 -7.92 4.73
N ALA A 12 11.93 -8.09 5.99
CA ALA A 12 13.23 -8.70 6.33
C ALA A 12 13.33 -10.17 5.90
N GLU A 13 12.28 -10.96 6.12
CA GLU A 13 12.25 -12.39 5.78
C GLU A 13 12.08 -12.62 4.26
N ILE A 14 11.39 -11.71 3.55
CA ILE A 14 11.31 -11.75 2.08
C ILE A 14 12.68 -11.44 1.47
N GLY A 15 13.37 -10.42 1.99
CA GLY A 15 14.67 -9.99 1.48
C GLY A 15 14.63 -9.70 -0.03
N GLY A 16 15.72 -10.02 -0.74
CA GLY A 16 15.83 -9.78 -2.18
C GLY A 16 15.27 -10.89 -3.09
N ASP A 17 14.86 -12.03 -2.52
CA ASP A 17 14.54 -13.24 -3.31
C ASP A 17 13.11 -13.24 -3.87
N PHE A 18 12.20 -12.50 -3.22
CA PHE A 18 10.81 -12.40 -3.65
C PHE A 18 10.31 -10.95 -3.65
N LEU A 19 9.20 -10.73 -4.35
CA LEU A 19 8.52 -9.44 -4.38
C LEU A 19 7.55 -9.30 -3.18
N CYS A 20 7.72 -8.23 -2.41
CA CYS A 20 6.68 -7.80 -1.48
C CYS A 20 5.48 -7.22 -2.26
N SER A 21 4.46 -8.06 -2.47
CA SER A 21 3.16 -7.61 -2.99
C SER A 21 2.29 -7.03 -1.85
N ARG A 22 2.35 -5.71 -1.63
CA ARG A 22 1.64 -5.02 -0.54
C ARG A 22 0.17 -4.79 -0.91
N LYS A 23 -0.73 -5.37 -0.09
CA LYS A 23 -2.18 -5.23 -0.19
C LYS A 23 -2.70 -4.37 0.96
N PRO A 24 -2.90 -3.06 0.77
CA PRO A 24 -3.32 -2.16 1.84
C PRO A 24 -4.73 -2.50 2.34
N ASN A 25 -5.10 -1.94 3.49
CA ASN A 25 -6.45 -2.07 4.00
C ASN A 25 -7.41 -1.30 3.05
N PRO A 26 -8.47 -1.92 2.51
CA PRO A 26 -9.39 -1.23 1.61
C PRO A 26 -10.20 -0.12 2.28
N PHE A 27 -10.17 -0.02 3.60
CA PHE A 27 -10.95 0.99 4.33
C PHE A 27 -10.60 2.43 3.93
N SER A 28 -9.37 2.71 3.51
CA SER A 28 -8.95 4.05 3.07
C SER A 28 -9.68 4.56 1.82
N VAL A 29 -10.25 3.66 1.01
CA VAL A 29 -11.05 3.98 -0.18
C VAL A 29 -12.56 3.71 0.00
N ALA A 30 -12.95 3.20 1.18
CA ALA A 30 -14.29 2.68 1.46
C ALA A 30 -15.09 3.46 2.52
N LYS A 31 -14.51 4.50 3.13
CA LYS A 31 -15.16 5.36 4.14
C LYS A 31 -16.20 6.30 3.51
N ASP A 32 -16.74 7.26 4.28
CA ASP A 32 -17.54 8.40 3.76
C ASP A 32 -16.71 9.37 2.86
N GLY A 33 -15.50 8.98 2.48
CA GLY A 33 -14.60 9.68 1.58
C GLY A 33 -13.26 8.95 1.46
N PHE A 34 -12.34 9.52 0.68
CA PHE A 34 -10.97 9.04 0.52
C PHE A 34 -10.04 9.56 1.62
N ASP A 35 -9.38 8.65 2.34
CA ASP A 35 -8.45 8.96 3.43
C ASP A 35 -7.01 9.06 2.91
N ALA A 36 -6.72 10.16 2.21
CA ALA A 36 -5.43 10.39 1.56
C ALA A 36 -4.23 10.30 2.52
N ALA A 37 -4.38 10.83 3.73
CA ALA A 37 -3.31 10.84 4.74
C ALA A 37 -2.93 9.42 5.16
N THR A 38 -3.92 8.57 5.42
CA THR A 38 -3.69 7.16 5.76
C THR A 38 -3.04 6.39 4.61
N VAL A 39 -3.38 6.70 3.35
CA VAL A 39 -2.75 6.08 2.18
C VAL A 39 -1.29 6.50 2.07
N GLN A 40 -0.98 7.79 2.23
CA GLN A 40 0.38 8.32 2.19
C GLN A 40 1.25 7.71 3.28
N GLU A 41 0.80 7.79 4.54
CA GLU A 41 1.54 7.29 5.70
C GLU A 41 1.86 5.80 5.56
N ASN A 42 0.85 4.97 5.28
CA ASN A 42 1.06 3.53 5.13
C ASN A 42 1.98 3.19 3.96
N SER A 43 1.86 3.89 2.84
CA SER A 43 2.73 3.66 1.68
C SER A 43 4.17 4.06 2.00
N HIS A 44 4.40 5.23 2.61
CA HIS A 44 5.76 5.61 3.02
C HIS A 44 6.38 4.60 3.99
N ASN A 45 5.63 4.17 5.01
CA ASN A 45 6.11 3.19 5.98
C ASN A 45 6.50 1.86 5.31
N THR A 46 5.64 1.31 4.43
CA THR A 46 5.96 0.08 3.69
C THR A 46 7.22 0.26 2.84
N ARG A 47 7.32 1.37 2.09
CA ARG A 47 8.47 1.66 1.23
C ARG A 47 9.77 1.72 2.04
N GLU A 48 9.77 2.45 3.15
CA GLU A 48 10.96 2.62 3.99
C GLU A 48 11.45 1.29 4.55
N LEU A 49 10.54 0.43 5.04
CA LEU A 49 10.89 -0.91 5.53
C LEU A 49 11.44 -1.80 4.40
N CYS A 50 10.81 -1.75 3.22
CA CYS A 50 11.26 -2.52 2.07
C CYS A 50 12.65 -2.07 1.59
N VAL A 51 12.89 -0.76 1.51
CA VAL A 51 14.22 -0.20 1.16
C VAL A 51 15.27 -0.59 2.21
N LYS A 52 14.96 -0.43 3.50
CA LYS A 52 15.84 -0.80 4.61
C LYS A 52 16.29 -2.27 4.53
N ASN A 53 15.38 -3.16 4.15
CA ASN A 53 15.60 -4.60 4.11
C ASN A 53 16.03 -5.12 2.73
N GLY A 54 16.26 -4.25 1.75
CA GLY A 54 16.61 -4.67 0.37
C GLY A 54 15.51 -5.49 -0.30
N CYS A 55 14.26 -5.30 0.12
CA CYS A 55 13.09 -6.04 -0.36
C CYS A 55 12.44 -5.29 -1.52
N PRO A 56 12.44 -5.84 -2.75
CA PRO A 56 11.67 -5.25 -3.85
C PRO A 56 10.18 -5.32 -3.53
N MET A 57 9.40 -4.33 -3.96
CA MET A 57 8.00 -4.23 -3.60
C MET A 57 7.10 -3.68 -4.71
N GLU A 58 5.81 -3.97 -4.60
CA GLU A 58 4.73 -3.35 -5.37
C GLU A 58 3.57 -2.98 -4.43
N TYR A 59 2.77 -1.98 -4.83
CA TYR A 59 1.46 -1.72 -4.25
C TYR A 59 0.39 -2.30 -5.15
N ILE A 60 -0.51 -3.12 -4.60
CA ILE A 60 -1.65 -3.65 -5.34
C ILE A 60 -2.94 -3.49 -4.55
N HIS A 61 -3.89 -2.75 -5.13
CA HIS A 61 -5.24 -2.63 -4.59
C HIS A 61 -6.15 -3.67 -5.23
N LYS A 62 -6.58 -4.67 -4.44
CA LYS A 62 -7.41 -5.77 -4.93
C LYS A 62 -8.91 -5.53 -4.73
N ASP A 63 -9.30 -4.99 -3.58
CA ASP A 63 -10.69 -4.98 -3.15
C ASP A 63 -11.41 -3.73 -3.68
N ILE A 64 -11.93 -3.83 -4.90
CA ILE A 64 -12.66 -2.73 -5.56
C ILE A 64 -14.14 -2.68 -5.20
N SER A 65 -14.71 -3.74 -4.62
CA SER A 65 -16.13 -3.75 -4.21
C SER A 65 -16.42 -2.81 -3.04
N SER A 66 -15.39 -2.42 -2.32
CA SER A 66 -15.49 -1.60 -1.10
C SER A 66 -15.55 -0.10 -1.41
N VAL A 67 -15.41 0.34 -2.67
CA VAL A 67 -15.27 1.76 -3.04
C VAL A 67 -16.58 2.56 -3.07
N ARG A 68 -17.69 2.00 -2.55
CA ARG A 68 -18.98 2.68 -2.37
C ARG A 68 -19.53 3.41 -3.61
N TYR A 69 -19.32 2.85 -4.80
CA TYR A 69 -19.70 3.46 -6.08
C TYR A 69 -18.98 4.79 -6.39
N GLU A 70 -17.87 5.08 -5.72
CA GLU A 70 -16.99 6.23 -5.96
C GLU A 70 -15.64 5.76 -6.54
N PRO A 71 -15.57 5.43 -7.85
CA PRO A 71 -14.35 4.88 -8.45
C PRO A 71 -13.17 5.86 -8.47
N THR A 72 -13.44 7.17 -8.32
CA THR A 72 -12.42 8.22 -8.24
C THR A 72 -11.46 8.02 -7.07
N HIS A 73 -11.91 7.42 -5.95
CA HIS A 73 -11.05 7.08 -4.82
C HIS A 73 -9.90 6.12 -5.22
N LEU A 74 -10.13 5.23 -6.20
CA LEU A 74 -9.07 4.34 -6.71
C LEU A 74 -8.04 5.12 -7.53
N THR A 75 -8.48 6.12 -8.29
CA THR A 75 -7.58 7.01 -9.03
C THR A 75 -6.73 7.85 -8.08
N GLU A 76 -7.34 8.41 -7.03
CA GLU A 76 -6.62 9.17 -6.00
C GLU A 76 -5.63 8.27 -5.24
N TRP A 77 -6.05 7.05 -4.87
CA TRP A 77 -5.16 6.05 -4.29
C TRP A 77 -3.96 5.75 -5.20
N ALA A 78 -4.19 5.51 -6.49
CA ALA A 78 -3.14 5.22 -7.45
C ALA A 78 -2.18 6.39 -7.62
N ASN A 79 -2.68 7.63 -7.66
CA ASN A 79 -1.86 8.83 -7.74
C ASN A 79 -0.93 8.97 -6.53
N ILE A 80 -1.45 8.73 -5.31
CA ILE A 80 -0.63 8.75 -4.09
C ILE A 80 0.41 7.64 -4.11
N ALA A 81 0.03 6.41 -4.48
CA ALA A 81 0.97 5.30 -4.57
C ALA A 81 2.12 5.60 -5.55
N MET A 82 1.79 6.21 -6.70
CA MET A 82 2.79 6.64 -7.70
C MET A 82 3.73 7.73 -7.17
N GLN A 83 3.20 8.74 -6.49
CA GLN A 83 4.01 9.79 -5.86
C GLN A 83 5.01 9.21 -4.85
N VAL A 84 4.61 8.19 -4.08
CA VAL A 84 5.48 7.55 -3.09
C VAL A 84 6.57 6.68 -3.72
N VAL A 85 6.33 6.05 -4.87
CA VAL A 85 7.37 5.25 -5.55
C VAL A 85 8.32 6.10 -6.39
N GLU A 86 7.88 7.25 -6.90
CA GLU A 86 8.68 8.16 -7.73
C GLU A 86 9.63 9.07 -6.93
N GLY A 87 9.28 9.42 -5.69
CA GLY A 87 10.13 10.21 -4.78
C GLY A 87 11.01 9.34 -3.90
#